data_AF-C8PC57-F1
#
_entry.id   AF-C8PC57-F1
#
_cell.length_a   1.000
_cell.length_b   1.000
_cell.length_c   1.000
_cell.angle_alpha   90.00
_cell.angle_beta   90.00
_cell.angle_gamma   90.00
#
_symmetry.space_group_name_H-M   'P 1'
#
loop_
_entity.id
_entity.type
_entity.pdbx_description
1 polymer ?
#
loop_
_entity_poly.entity_id
_entity_poly.type
_entity_poly.pdbx_seq_one_letter_code
_entity_poly.pdbx_strand_id
1 'polypeptide(L)'
;MDVQKFREVIRRRNETHDEYDYGVEMCGKEEIQILAEDIPSTIEYLKNDCTADEFVWISEIIDDLAEKTRNRELMECYKSLMGKFPEESKRYHVDFCIECAEDFLEDTVEDSDSNQQFKKKGKK
;
A
#
# COMPACT_ATOMS: atom_id res chain seq x y z
N MET A 1 -4.15 -5.59 -10.80
CA MET A 1 -3.06 -6.49 -10.37
C MET A 1 -3.18 -7.87 -11.00
N ASP A 2 -2.06 -8.58 -11.11
CA ASP A 2 -2.02 -10.01 -11.44
C ASP A 2 -2.14 -10.85 -10.15
N VAL A 3 -3.35 -11.36 -9.87
CA VAL A 3 -3.66 -12.12 -8.64
C VAL A 3 -2.89 -13.45 -8.58
N GLN A 4 -2.67 -14.11 -9.71
CA GLN A 4 -1.97 -15.40 -9.73
C GLN A 4 -0.49 -15.18 -9.39
N LYS A 5 0.12 -14.14 -9.97
CA LYS A 5 1.48 -13.76 -9.65
C LYS A 5 1.62 -13.32 -8.18
N PHE A 6 0.67 -12.56 -7.66
CA PHE A 6 0.67 -12.15 -6.26
C PHE A 6 0.67 -13.34 -5.30
N ARG A 7 -0.24 -14.31 -5.52
CA ARG A 7 -0.32 -15.55 -4.73
C ARG A 7 0.94 -16.41 -4.82
N GLU A 8 1.57 -16.45 -5.98
CA GLU A 8 2.83 -17.15 -6.18
C GLU A 8 3.94 -16.51 -5.32
N VAL A 9 4.01 -15.18 -5.25
CA VAL A 9 4.99 -14.49 -4.42
C VAL A 9 4.74 -14.76 -2.93
N ILE A 10 3.49 -14.69 -2.46
CA ILE A 10 3.12 -15.07 -1.09
C ILE A 10 3.58 -16.49 -0.77
N ARG A 11 3.34 -17.45 -1.68
CA ARG A 11 3.77 -18.84 -1.47
C ARG A 11 5.29 -18.91 -1.28
N ARG A 12 6.06 -18.24 -2.13
CA ARG A 12 7.53 -18.19 -2.00
C ARG A 12 7.97 -17.49 -0.71
N ARG A 13 7.30 -16.40 -0.30
CA ARG A 13 7.60 -15.69 0.95
C ARG A 13 7.40 -16.61 2.15
N ASN A 14 6.30 -17.36 2.18
CA ASN A 14 5.98 -18.34 3.22
C ASN A 14 6.96 -19.53 3.26
N GLU A 15 7.55 -19.90 2.12
CA GLU A 15 8.60 -20.93 2.03
C GLU A 15 10.00 -20.37 2.35
N THR A 16 10.16 -19.05 2.35
CA THR A 16 11.44 -18.37 2.63
C THR A 16 11.65 -18.27 4.13
N HIS A 17 12.82 -18.75 4.59
CA HIS A 17 13.20 -18.64 5.99
C HIS A 17 13.35 -17.17 6.40
N ASP A 18 12.79 -16.79 7.55
CA ASP A 18 12.74 -15.37 7.98
C ASP A 18 14.14 -14.76 8.19
N GLU A 19 15.13 -15.55 8.59
CA GLU A 19 16.53 -15.10 8.71
C GLU A 19 17.25 -14.94 7.36
N TYR A 20 16.60 -15.29 6.23
CA TYR A 20 17.14 -15.01 4.91
C TYR A 20 16.65 -13.65 4.41
N ASP A 21 17.16 -12.59 5.04
CA ASP A 21 16.73 -11.19 4.84
C ASP A 21 16.58 -10.80 3.37
N TYR A 22 17.56 -11.18 2.52
CA TYR A 22 17.50 -10.88 1.09
C TYR A 22 16.31 -11.54 0.39
N GLY A 23 16.00 -12.81 0.71
CA GLY A 23 14.86 -13.51 0.12
C GLY A 23 13.52 -12.90 0.54
N VAL A 24 13.43 -12.52 1.82
CA VAL A 24 12.27 -11.83 2.39
C VAL A 24 12.06 -10.49 1.69
N GLU A 25 13.10 -9.66 1.63
CA GLU A 25 13.07 -8.33 1.00
C GLU A 25 12.67 -8.42 -0.49
N MET A 26 13.21 -9.40 -1.22
CA MET A 26 12.89 -9.58 -2.64
C MET A 26 11.45 -10.03 -2.87
N CYS A 27 10.86 -10.83 -1.97
CA CYS A 27 9.44 -11.15 -2.05
C CYS A 27 8.58 -9.91 -1.80
N GLY A 28 8.86 -9.16 -0.72
CA GLY A 28 8.12 -7.94 -0.41
C GLY A 28 8.13 -6.93 -1.56
N LYS A 29 9.31 -6.68 -2.16
CA LYS A 29 9.43 -5.80 -3.34
C LYS A 29 8.58 -6.25 -4.53
N GLU A 30 8.50 -7.57 -4.76
CA GLU A 30 7.68 -8.10 -5.85
C GLU A 30 6.18 -7.99 -5.55
N GLU A 31 5.75 -8.24 -4.30
CA GLU A 31 4.37 -8.03 -3.86
C GLU A 31 3.94 -6.58 -4.07
N ILE A 32 4.75 -5.63 -3.57
CA ILE A 32 4.53 -4.20 -3.73
C ILE A 32 4.44 -3.82 -5.21
N GLN A 33 5.32 -4.35 -6.06
CA GLN A 33 5.30 -4.05 -7.49
C GLN A 33 3.97 -4.50 -8.13
N ILE A 34 3.48 -5.70 -7.82
CA ILE A 34 2.25 -6.25 -8.38
C ILE A 34 1.02 -5.46 -7.91
N LEU A 35 0.97 -5.11 -6.62
CA LEU A 35 -0.12 -4.35 -6.03
C LEU A 35 -0.15 -2.90 -6.54
N ALA A 36 1.02 -2.30 -6.79
CA ALA A 36 1.16 -0.93 -7.28
C ALA A 36 1.00 -0.79 -8.80
N GLU A 37 1.10 -1.87 -9.58
CA GLU A 37 1.08 -1.82 -11.05
C GLU A 37 -0.25 -1.31 -11.61
N ASP A 38 -1.37 -1.68 -10.98
CA ASP A 38 -2.72 -1.29 -11.40
C ASP A 38 -3.63 -1.14 -10.18
N ILE A 39 -3.67 0.07 -9.64
CA ILE A 39 -4.37 0.43 -8.40
C ILE A 39 -5.88 0.17 -8.48
N PRO A 40 -6.62 0.59 -9.53
CA PRO A 40 -8.04 0.26 -9.65
C PRO A 40 -8.33 -1.25 -9.53
N SER A 41 -7.56 -2.07 -10.24
CA SER A 41 -7.72 -3.53 -10.17
C SER A 41 -7.29 -4.10 -8.81
N THR A 42 -6.29 -3.53 -8.15
CA THR A 42 -5.90 -3.90 -6.79
C THR A 42 -7.02 -3.60 -5.80
N ILE A 43 -7.64 -2.42 -5.87
CA ILE A 43 -8.78 -2.04 -5.02
C ILE A 43 -9.97 -2.98 -5.25
N GLU A 44 -10.26 -3.33 -6.52
CA GLU A 44 -11.32 -4.29 -6.85
C GLU A 44 -11.05 -5.67 -6.22
N TYR A 45 -9.82 -6.16 -6.35
CA TYR A 45 -9.39 -7.41 -5.72
C TYR A 45 -9.51 -7.37 -4.19
N LEU A 46 -9.03 -6.30 -3.54
CA LEU A 46 -9.12 -6.14 -2.08
C LEU A 46 -10.56 -6.22 -1.58
N LYS A 47 -11.49 -5.54 -2.28
CA LYS A 47 -12.91 -5.54 -1.92
C LYS A 47 -13.55 -6.92 -2.07
N ASN A 48 -13.30 -7.59 -3.20
CA ASN A 48 -14.10 -8.73 -3.63
C ASN A 48 -13.46 -10.09 -3.33
N ASP A 49 -12.16 -10.24 -3.59
CA ASP A 49 -11.49 -11.54 -3.69
C ASP A 49 -10.42 -11.77 -2.61
N CYS A 50 -9.94 -10.71 -1.96
CA CYS A 50 -8.92 -10.79 -0.92
C CYS A 50 -9.41 -11.63 0.26
N THR A 51 -8.57 -12.59 0.63
CA THR A 51 -8.76 -13.53 1.75
C THR A 51 -8.13 -13.00 3.04
N ALA A 52 -8.47 -13.61 4.17
CA ALA A 52 -7.89 -13.26 5.47
C ALA A 52 -6.37 -13.45 5.50
N ASP A 53 -5.88 -14.55 4.92
CA ASP A 53 -4.44 -14.83 4.86
C ASP A 53 -3.70 -13.80 3.98
N GLU A 54 -4.25 -13.48 2.81
CA GLU A 54 -3.67 -12.46 1.91
C GLU A 54 -3.69 -11.07 2.54
N PHE A 55 -4.75 -10.71 3.27
CA PHE A 55 -4.81 -9.49 4.06
C PHE A 55 -3.66 -9.41 5.08
N VAL A 56 -3.39 -10.50 5.80
CA VAL A 56 -2.27 -10.53 6.75
C VAL A 56 -0.92 -10.37 6.04
N TRP A 57 -0.71 -11.04 4.90
CA TRP A 57 0.53 -10.89 4.13
C TRP A 57 0.75 -9.45 3.65
N ILE A 58 -0.31 -8.79 3.17
CA ILE A 58 -0.22 -7.39 2.74
C ILE A 58 0.14 -6.47 3.91
N SER A 59 -0.25 -6.81 5.15
CA SER A 59 0.08 -5.99 6.32
C SER A 59 1.58 -5.86 6.58
N GLU A 60 2.39 -6.82 6.11
CA GLU A 60 3.85 -6.78 6.24
C GLU A 60 4.52 -5.77 5.29
N ILE A 61 3.82 -5.34 4.24
CA ILE A 61 4.36 -4.47 3.17
C ILE A 61 3.51 -3.22 2.92
N ILE A 62 2.51 -2.98 3.77
CA ILE A 62 1.49 -1.95 3.53
C ILE A 62 2.07 -0.53 3.62
N ASP A 63 3.05 -0.32 4.49
CA ASP A 63 3.78 0.94 4.64
C ASP A 63 4.62 1.26 3.41
N ASP A 64 5.42 0.30 2.93
CA ASP A 64 6.18 0.43 1.69
C ASP A 64 5.25 0.62 0.46
N LEU A 65 4.09 -0.06 0.45
CA LEU A 65 3.08 0.10 -0.59
C LEU A 65 2.46 1.51 -0.54
N ALA A 66 2.19 2.04 0.65
CA ALA A 66 1.70 3.39 0.87
C ALA A 66 2.75 4.43 0.45
N GLU A 67 4.01 4.26 0.84
CA GLU A 67 5.12 5.13 0.44
C GLU A 67 5.25 5.19 -1.09
N LYS A 68 5.21 4.02 -1.74
CA LYS A 68 5.37 3.90 -3.19
C LYS A 68 4.21 4.52 -3.96
N THR A 69 2.99 4.25 -3.54
CA THR A 69 1.78 4.61 -4.32
C THR A 69 1.22 5.97 -3.94
N ARG A 70 1.44 6.40 -2.69
CA ARG A 70 0.82 7.57 -2.04
C ARG A 70 -0.68 7.67 -2.31
N ASN A 71 -1.35 6.52 -2.42
CA ASN A 71 -2.74 6.44 -2.86
C ASN A 71 -3.68 6.28 -1.66
N ARG A 72 -4.40 7.36 -1.33
CA ARG A 72 -5.34 7.38 -0.19
C ARG A 72 -6.52 6.42 -0.36
N GLU A 73 -7.04 6.27 -1.58
CA GLU A 73 -8.17 5.37 -1.83
C GLU A 73 -7.78 3.90 -1.60
N LEU A 74 -6.59 3.51 -2.03
CA LEU A 74 -6.04 2.19 -1.76
C LEU A 74 -5.90 1.95 -0.25
N MET A 75 -5.37 2.94 0.50
CA MET A 75 -5.20 2.83 1.94
C MET A 75 -6.51 2.78 2.70
N GLU A 76 -7.49 3.61 2.34
CA GLU A 76 -8.84 3.56 2.91
C GLU A 76 -9.53 2.22 2.60
N CYS A 77 -9.36 1.70 1.37
CA CYS A 77 -9.85 0.39 0.98
C CYS A 77 -9.23 -0.71 1.85
N TYR A 78 -7.91 -0.70 2.03
CA TYR A 78 -7.20 -1.68 2.85
C TYR A 78 -7.62 -1.58 4.33
N LYS A 79 -7.70 -0.38 4.88
CA LYS A 79 -8.19 -0.11 6.25
C LYS A 79 -9.60 -0.67 6.47
N SER A 80 -10.48 -0.58 5.47
CA SER A 80 -11.83 -1.14 5.57
C SER A 80 -11.87 -2.67 5.74
N LEU A 81 -10.82 -3.39 5.30
CA LEU A 81 -10.72 -4.84 5.46
C LEU A 81 -10.59 -5.27 6.91
N MET A 82 -10.17 -4.38 7.82
CA MET A 82 -10.16 -4.68 9.25
C MET A 82 -11.55 -5.02 9.79
N GLY A 83 -12.60 -4.43 9.21
CA GLY A 83 -13.99 -4.78 9.54
C GLY A 83 -14.42 -6.14 8.97
N LYS A 84 -13.79 -6.59 7.89
CA LYS A 84 -14.03 -7.90 7.25
C LYS A 84 -13.26 -9.02 7.97
N PHE A 85 -12.08 -8.71 8.51
CA PHE A 85 -11.14 -9.64 9.16
C PHE A 85 -10.72 -9.14 10.56
N PRO A 86 -11.66 -9.03 11.52
CA PRO A 86 -11.39 -8.42 12.83
C PRO A 86 -10.45 -9.27 13.71
N GLU A 87 -10.49 -10.59 13.59
CA GLU A 87 -9.65 -11.50 14.37
C GLU A 87 -8.18 -11.40 13.92
N GLU A 88 -7.96 -11.40 12.61
CA GLU A 88 -6.65 -11.24 11.99
C GLU A 88 -6.08 -9.86 12.28
N SER A 89 -6.90 -8.81 12.15
CA SER A 89 -6.49 -7.43 12.45
C SER A 89 -5.93 -7.31 13.86
N LYS A 90 -6.61 -7.92 14.84
CA LYS A 90 -6.18 -7.90 16.24
C LYS A 90 -4.95 -8.79 16.47
N ARG A 91 -4.91 -9.97 15.86
CA ARG A 91 -3.83 -10.95 16.06
C ARG A 91 -2.50 -10.46 15.50
N TYR A 92 -2.53 -9.79 14.35
CA TYR A 92 -1.35 -9.34 13.63
C TYR A 92 -1.09 -7.84 13.78
N HIS A 93 -1.86 -7.15 14.62
CA HIS A 93 -1.70 -5.71 14.89
C HIS A 93 -1.75 -4.86 13.61
N VAL A 94 -2.67 -5.18 12.69
CA VAL A 94 -2.76 -4.52 11.38
C VAL A 94 -3.14 -3.04 11.52
N ASP A 95 -3.79 -2.66 12.62
CA ASP A 95 -4.03 -1.25 12.98
C ASP A 95 -2.73 -0.45 13.08
N PHE A 96 -1.70 -1.02 13.70
CA PHE A 96 -0.39 -0.38 13.80
C PHE A 96 0.31 -0.26 12.43
N CYS A 97 0.25 -1.32 11.60
CA CYS A 97 0.79 -1.27 10.24
C CYS A 97 0.12 -0.16 9.40
N ILE A 98 -1.19 0.03 9.55
CA ILE A 98 -1.93 1.09 8.85
C ILE A 98 -1.55 2.47 9.38
N GLU A 99 -1.37 2.64 10.68
CA GLU A 99 -0.88 3.90 11.27
C GLU A 99 0.47 4.31 10.66
N CYS A 100 1.43 3.37 10.62
CA CYS A 100 2.72 3.62 9.96
C CYS A 100 2.59 3.94 8.47
N ALA A 101 1.66 3.28 7.76
CA ALA A 101 1.41 3.54 6.35
C ALA A 101 0.76 4.92 6.11
N GLU A 102 -0.08 5.39 7.03
CA GLU A 102 -0.75 6.70 6.94
C GLU A 102 0.26 7.86 7.04
N ASP A 103 1.35 7.72 7.80
CA ASP A 103 2.43 8.73 7.90
C ASP A 103 3.00 9.12 6.52
N PHE A 104 3.13 8.15 5.60
CA PHE A 104 3.63 8.39 4.24
C PHE A 104 2.63 9.14 3.33
N LEU A 105 1.38 9.32 3.77
CA LEU A 105 0.33 10.05 3.06
C LEU A 105 0.20 11.52 3.51
N GLU A 106 0.88 11.92 4.59
CA GLU A 106 0.73 13.24 5.22
C GLU A 106 1.53 14.35 4.49
N ASP A 107 2.57 14.01 3.72
CA ASP A 107 3.50 14.93 3.03
C ASP A 107 2.92 15.73 1.84
N THR A 108 1.60 15.76 1.62
CA THR A 108 1.00 16.49 0.47
C THR A 108 0.55 17.92 0.79
N VAL A 109 0.92 18.47 1.95
CA VAL A 109 0.64 19.87 2.32
C VAL A 109 1.93 20.65 2.60
N GLU A 110 2.72 20.88 1.55
CA GLU A 110 3.62 22.05 1.50
C GLU A 110 3.34 22.88 0.22
N ASP A 111 2.78 24.07 0.47
CA ASP A 111 2.70 25.32 -0.30
C ASP A 111 2.14 25.34 -1.74
N SER A 112 0.81 25.42 -1.82
CA SER A 112 0.10 26.09 -2.92
C SER A 112 -0.08 27.59 -2.63
N ASP A 113 0.96 28.35 -2.28
CA ASP A 113 0.84 29.80 -2.14
C ASP A 113 2.11 30.56 -2.57
N SER A 114 2.38 30.55 -3.88
CA SER A 114 3.31 31.50 -4.52
C SER A 114 3.00 31.67 -6.00
N ASN A 115 1.76 32.07 -6.33
CA ASN A 115 1.46 32.63 -7.65
C ASN A 115 0.84 34.02 -7.53
N GLN A 116 1.53 34.93 -6.84
CA GLN A 116 1.24 36.35 -6.90
C GLN A 116 1.92 36.98 -8.13
N GLN A 117 1.22 36.85 -9.26
CA GLN A 117 1.19 37.74 -10.44
C GLN A 117 2.30 38.79 -10.56
N PHE A 118 3.35 38.50 -11.34
CA PHE A 118 4.00 39.56 -12.12
C PHE A 118 3.09 39.95 -13.28
N LYS A 119 2.25 40.96 -13.05
CA LYS A 119 1.46 41.61 -14.11
C LYS A 119 2.41 42.23 -15.13
N LYS A 120 2.35 41.69 -16.34
CA LYS A 120 2.84 42.28 -17.60
C LYS A 120 2.44 43.76 -17.66
N LYS A 121 3.41 44.67 -17.67
CA LYS A 121 3.22 46.04 -18.18
C LYS A 121 3.75 46.10 -19.60
N GLY A 122 2.83 46.02 -20.56
CA GLY A 122 3.05 46.46 -21.92
C GLY A 122 2.60 47.91 -22.11
N LYS A 123 3.38 48.65 -22.91
CA LYS A 123 3.07 49.88 -23.67
C LYS A 123 2.82 51.19 -22.90
N LYS A 124 3.77 52.11 -23.06
CA LYS A 124 3.62 53.27 -23.96
C LYS A 124 4.98 53.77 -24.43
#